data_AF-A0AAJ0UGZ4-F1
#
_entry.id   AF-A0AAJ0UGZ4-F1
#
_cell.length_a   1.000
_cell.length_b   1.000
_cell.length_c   1.000
_cell.angle_alpha   90.00
_cell.angle_beta   90.00
_cell.angle_gamma   90.00
#
_symmetry.space_group_name_H-M   'P 1'
#
loop_
_entity.id
_entity.type
_entity.pdbx_description
1 polymer ?
#
loop_
_entity_poly.entity_id
_entity_poly.type
_entity_poly.pdbx_seq_one_letter_code
_entity_poly.pdbx_strand_id
1 'polypeptide(L)'
;MLREFQDLQVHEQRVLRKPRWLWGQSLYLSATRLEDCEWLLIASDAYAAQSLQEYADCWTIGILATLFSRGRKMELIYKNDQIKATLRRLINDYSDICFAVAWIS
;
A
#
# COMPACT_ATOMS: atom_id res chain seq x y z
N MET A 1 -5.91 -10.77 -2.33
CA MET A 1 -5.26 -9.98 -1.27
C MET A 1 -4.55 -10.89 -0.25
N LEU A 2 -3.45 -10.43 0.38
CA LEU A 2 -2.77 -11.15 1.48
C LEU A 2 -3.74 -11.42 2.65
N ARG A 3 -3.64 -12.59 3.29
CA ARG A 3 -4.57 -13.04 4.35
C ARG A 3 -4.65 -12.06 5.52
N GLU A 4 -3.55 -11.39 5.83
CA GLU A 4 -3.42 -10.44 6.94
C GLU A 4 -4.25 -9.17 6.77
N PHE A 5 -4.75 -8.92 5.56
CA PHE A 5 -5.53 -7.74 5.22
C PHE A 5 -6.97 -8.08 4.84
N GLN A 6 -7.33 -9.35 4.61
CA GLN A 6 -8.64 -9.73 4.06
C GLN A 6 -9.85 -9.35 4.93
N ASP A 7 -9.66 -9.25 6.25
CA ASP A 7 -10.68 -8.94 7.24
C ASP A 7 -10.89 -7.44 7.49
N LEU A 8 -10.06 -6.58 6.88
CA LEU A 8 -10.18 -5.13 7.00
C LEU A 8 -11.53 -4.63 6.49
N GLN A 9 -12.24 -3.86 7.32
CA GLN A 9 -13.45 -3.13 6.92
C GLN A 9 -13.10 -1.92 6.05
N VAL A 10 -14.06 -1.41 5.27
CA VAL A 10 -13.85 -0.20 4.45
C VAL A 10 -13.40 0.96 5.34
N HIS A 11 -12.37 1.69 4.90
CA HIS A 11 -11.65 2.74 5.63
C HIS A 11 -10.81 2.28 6.81
N GLU A 12 -10.79 0.98 7.13
CA GLU A 12 -9.91 0.41 8.15
C GLU A 12 -8.47 0.30 7.63
N GLN A 13 -7.53 0.54 8.52
CA GLN A 13 -6.10 0.52 8.25
C GLN A 13 -5.41 -0.54 9.11
N ARG A 14 -4.41 -1.22 8.53
CA ARG A 14 -3.57 -2.15 9.29
C ARG A 14 -2.12 -2.04 8.86
N VAL A 15 -1.25 -1.88 9.86
CA VAL A 15 0.20 -1.89 9.70
C VAL A 15 0.73 -3.19 10.29
N LEU A 16 1.45 -3.98 9.49
CA LEU A 16 2.08 -5.20 9.96
C LEU A 16 3.38 -4.87 10.70
N ARG A 17 3.39 -5.10 12.01
CA ARG A 17 4.57 -4.90 12.87
C ARG A 17 5.74 -5.84 12.58
N LYS A 18 5.49 -6.95 11.89
CA LYS A 18 6.52 -7.90 11.46
C LYS A 18 6.60 -7.87 9.94
N PRO A 19 7.82 -7.84 9.37
CA PRO A 19 7.97 -7.84 7.92
C PRO A 19 7.47 -9.16 7.33
N ARG A 20 7.16 -9.15 6.05
CA ARG A 20 6.77 -10.30 5.26
C ARG A 20 7.80 -10.57 4.17
N TRP A 21 8.08 -11.85 3.98
CA TRP A 21 8.94 -12.30 2.90
C TRP A 21 8.15 -12.36 1.60
N LEU A 22 8.47 -11.48 0.67
CA LEU A 22 7.86 -11.41 -0.65
C LEU A 22 8.97 -11.45 -1.71
N TRP A 23 8.96 -12.48 -2.56
CA TRP A 23 9.92 -12.70 -3.65
C TRP A 23 11.38 -12.39 -3.31
N GLY A 24 11.85 -12.87 -2.14
CA GLY A 24 13.24 -12.72 -1.70
C GLY A 24 13.55 -11.41 -0.96
N GLN A 25 12.55 -10.58 -0.65
CA GLN A 25 12.71 -9.36 0.13
C GLN A 25 11.90 -9.41 1.42
N SER A 26 12.44 -8.86 2.50
CA SER A 26 11.72 -8.68 3.76
C SER A 26 11.13 -7.27 3.80
N LEU A 27 9.80 -7.15 3.73
CA LEU A 27 9.12 -5.88 3.62
C LEU A 27 8.09 -5.70 4.72
N TYR A 28 8.07 -4.52 5.32
CA TYR A 28 6.97 -4.05 6.15
C TYR A 28 5.82 -3.61 5.25
N LEU A 29 4.63 -4.07 5.59
CA LEU A 29 3.44 -3.82 4.79
C LEU A 29 2.41 -3.09 5.64
N SER A 30 1.77 -2.08 5.07
CA SER A 30 0.58 -1.47 5.62
C SER A 30 -0.48 -1.35 4.54
N ALA A 31 -1.73 -1.59 4.88
CA ALA A 31 -2.83 -1.50 3.93
C ALA A 31 -4.02 -0.74 4.50
N THR A 32 -4.76 -0.11 3.60
CA THR A 32 -6.07 0.49 3.86
C THR A 32 -7.07 -0.12 2.88
N ARG A 33 -8.19 -0.62 3.40
CA ARG A 33 -9.32 -1.06 2.57
C ARG A 33 -10.06 0.18 2.08
N LEU A 34 -10.19 0.33 0.77
CA LEU A 34 -10.94 1.41 0.15
C LEU A 34 -12.38 0.97 -0.14
N GLU A 35 -13.18 1.91 -0.63
CA GLU A 35 -14.51 1.63 -1.18
C GLU A 35 -14.39 0.76 -2.45
N ASP A 36 -15.51 0.17 -2.91
CA ASP A 36 -15.57 -0.64 -4.13
C ASP A 36 -14.62 -1.85 -4.21
N CYS A 37 -14.26 -2.42 -3.05
CA CYS A 37 -13.32 -3.55 -2.91
C CYS A 37 -11.89 -3.26 -3.34
N GLU A 38 -11.52 -1.98 -3.46
CA GLU A 38 -10.16 -1.58 -3.77
C GLU A 38 -9.25 -1.58 -2.52
N TRP A 39 -7.93 -1.63 -2.75
CA TRP A 39 -6.92 -1.62 -1.69
C TRP A 39 -5.82 -0.59 -1.97
N LEU A 40 -5.42 0.12 -0.92
CA LEU A 40 -4.17 0.86 -0.84
C LEU A 40 -3.17 0.02 -0.06
N LEU A 41 -2.05 -0.33 -0.68
CA LEU A 41 -0.93 -1.04 -0.04
C LEU A 41 0.30 -0.14 0.02
N ILE A 42 1.02 -0.14 1.12
CA ILE A 42 2.33 0.49 1.24
C ILE A 42 3.32 -0.60 1.64
N ALA A 43 4.44 -0.68 0.93
CA ALA A 43 5.56 -1.54 1.25
C ALA A 43 6.80 -0.70 1.53
N SER A 44 7.52 -1.06 2.60
CA SER A 44 8.77 -0.43 3.00
C SER A 44 9.78 -1.47 3.48
N ASP A 45 11.06 -1.16 3.39
CA ASP A 45 12.16 -1.93 3.96
C ASP A 45 12.31 -1.72 5.48
N ALA A 46 11.69 -0.68 6.03
CA ALA A 46 11.69 -0.36 7.45
C ALA A 46 10.28 -0.34 8.05
N TYR A 47 10.20 -0.60 9.36
CA TYR A 47 8.96 -0.46 10.09
C TYR A 47 8.66 1.02 10.32
N ALA A 48 7.51 1.48 9.80
CA ALA A 48 6.97 2.78 10.12
C ALA A 48 5.56 2.59 10.71
N ALA A 49 5.42 2.81 12.02
CA ALA A 49 4.15 2.74 12.73
C ALA A 49 3.12 3.75 12.17
N GLN A 50 3.64 4.86 11.65
CA GLN A 50 2.88 5.94 11.06
C GLN A 50 3.06 6.00 9.53
N SER A 51 3.50 4.92 8.87
CA SER A 51 3.72 4.90 7.40
C SER A 51 2.55 5.47 6.60
N LEU A 52 1.32 5.17 7.03
CA LEU A 52 0.09 5.66 6.41
C LEU A 52 -0.16 7.13 6.70
N GLN A 53 0.16 7.60 7.91
CA GLN A 53 0.04 9.01 8.29
C GLN A 53 1.14 9.86 7.63
N GLU A 54 2.39 9.40 7.62
CA GLU A 54 3.52 10.04 6.93
C GLU A 54 3.25 10.12 5.43
N TYR A 55 2.68 9.07 4.83
CA TYR A 55 2.24 9.09 3.44
C TYR A 55 1.09 10.09 3.22
N ALA A 56 0.08 10.11 4.11
CA ALA A 56 -1.03 11.06 4.06
C ALA A 56 -0.61 12.52 4.29
N ASP A 57 0.41 12.76 5.11
CA ASP A 57 0.97 14.08 5.38
C ASP A 57 1.81 14.57 4.19
N CYS A 58 2.55 13.66 3.54
CA CYS A 58 3.28 13.95 2.28
C CYS A 58 2.34 14.19 1.10
N TRP A 59 1.10 13.71 1.18
CA TRP A 59 0.09 13.84 0.13
C TRP A 59 -1.17 14.46 0.72
N THR A 60 -1.21 15.79 0.78
CA THR A 60 -2.35 16.61 1.24
C THR A 60 -3.66 15.86 1.13
N ILE A 61 -4.20 15.43 2.28
CA ILE A 61 -5.32 14.47 2.45
C ILE A 61 -6.50 14.69 1.48
N GLY A 62 -6.73 15.92 1.00
CA GLY A 62 -7.72 16.25 -0.02
C GLY A 62 -7.46 15.70 -1.44
N ILE A 63 -6.20 15.57 -1.88
CA ILE A 63 -5.86 15.04 -3.22
C ILE A 63 -6.05 13.53 -3.25
N LEU A 64 -5.61 12.83 -2.21
CA LEU A 64 -5.82 11.40 -2.05
C LEU A 64 -7.31 11.05 -2.02
N ALA A 65 -8.11 11.73 -1.20
CA ALA A 65 -9.56 11.52 -1.17
C ALA A 65 -10.25 11.74 -2.54
N THR A 66 -9.83 12.76 -3.29
CA THR A 66 -10.39 13.08 -4.63
C THR A 66 -9.91 12.11 -5.72
N LEU A 67 -8.75 11.48 -5.55
CA LEU A 67 -8.22 10.47 -6.46
C LEU A 67 -8.81 9.08 -6.16
N PHE A 68 -9.00 8.75 -4.89
CA PHE A 68 -9.69 7.54 -4.44
C PHE A 68 -11.17 7.53 -4.85
N SER A 69 -11.84 8.68 -4.85
CA SER A 69 -13.27 8.77 -5.25
C SER A 69 -13.51 8.61 -6.76
N ARG A 70 -12.46 8.44 -7.59
CA ARG A 70 -12.57 8.45 -9.06
C ARG A 70 -12.16 7.13 -9.73
N GLY A 71 -11.91 6.06 -8.98
CA GLY A 71 -11.58 4.73 -9.53
C GLY A 71 -10.36 4.73 -10.45
N ARG A 72 -9.44 5.69 -10.29
CA ARG A 72 -8.26 5.81 -11.15
C ARG A 72 -7.11 5.04 -10.52
N LYS A 73 -6.72 3.91 -11.12
CA LYS A 73 -5.43 3.25 -10.85
C LYS A 73 -4.31 4.28 -11.00
N MET A 74 -3.67 4.65 -9.90
CA MET A 74 -2.54 5.56 -9.92
C MET A 74 -1.25 4.76 -9.85
N GLU A 75 -0.37 5.00 -10.82
CA GLU A 75 0.96 4.41 -10.84
C GLU A 75 1.90 5.18 -9.89
N LEU A 76 2.70 4.37 -9.22
CA LEU A 76 3.55 4.63 -8.07
C LEU A 76 4.75 5.59 -8.26
N ILE A 77 5.09 6.29 -7.18
CA ILE A 77 6.41 6.93 -6.97
C ILE A 77 7.35 5.91 -6.32
N TYR A 78 8.53 5.70 -6.90
CA TYR A 78 9.52 4.73 -6.41
C TYR A 78 10.90 5.38 -6.22
N LYS A 79 11.54 5.09 -5.09
CA LYS A 79 12.99 5.32 -4.90
C LYS A 79 13.83 4.02 -4.92
N ASN A 80 13.20 2.83 -4.88
CA ASN A 80 13.89 1.53 -4.89
C ASN A 80 13.29 0.58 -5.95
N ASP A 81 14.11 0.19 -6.94
CA ASP A 81 13.70 -0.66 -8.06
C ASP A 81 13.35 -2.11 -7.66
N GLN A 82 13.89 -2.61 -6.55
CA GLN A 82 13.59 -3.97 -6.07
C GLN A 82 12.21 -4.04 -5.41
N ILE A 83 11.87 -3.10 -4.54
CA ILE A 83 10.54 -2.99 -3.92
C ILE A 83 9.49 -2.70 -5.00
N LYS A 84 9.87 -1.91 -6.01
CA LYS A 84 9.04 -1.64 -7.19
C LYS A 84 8.63 -2.90 -7.94
N ALA A 85 9.59 -3.77 -8.25
CA ALA A 85 9.30 -5.02 -8.95
C ALA A 85 8.33 -5.90 -8.14
N THR A 86 8.53 -5.96 -6.83
CA THR A 86 7.61 -6.63 -5.89
C THR A 86 6.21 -6.02 -5.96
N LEU A 87 6.05 -4.72 -5.73
CA LEU A 87 4.72 -4.10 -5.74
C LEU A 87 4.01 -4.24 -7.08
N ARG A 88 4.72 -4.09 -8.20
CA ARG A 88 4.15 -4.30 -9.54
C ARG A 88 3.64 -5.72 -9.71
N ARG A 89 4.36 -6.70 -9.18
CA ARG A 89 3.92 -8.10 -9.21
C ARG A 89 2.71 -8.34 -8.30
N LEU A 90 2.65 -7.71 -7.11
CA LEU A 90 1.45 -7.78 -6.25
C LEU A 90 0.22 -7.19 -6.96
N ILE A 91 0.35 -6.04 -7.61
CA ILE A 91 -0.74 -5.41 -8.36
C ILE A 91 -1.19 -6.30 -9.52
N ASN A 92 -0.26 -6.95 -10.21
CA ASN A 92 -0.59 -7.86 -11.31
C ASN A 92 -1.24 -9.16 -10.81
N ASP A 93 -0.80 -9.70 -9.68
CA ASP A 93 -1.33 -10.93 -9.09
C ASP A 93 -2.70 -10.69 -8.41
N TYR A 94 -2.98 -9.46 -7.97
CA TYR A 94 -4.21 -9.06 -7.29
C TYR A 94 -4.86 -7.86 -7.97
N SER A 95 -5.87 -8.13 -8.80
CA SER A 95 -6.67 -7.12 -9.51
C SER A 95 -7.28 -6.04 -8.61
N ASP A 96 -7.51 -6.38 -7.35
CA ASP A 96 -8.19 -5.57 -6.35
C ASP A 96 -7.25 -4.51 -5.74
N ILE A 97 -5.94 -4.63 -5.95
CA ILE A 97 -4.97 -3.63 -5.52
C ILE A 97 -4.94 -2.50 -6.55
N CYS A 98 -5.64 -1.42 -6.23
CA CYS A 98 -5.71 -0.24 -7.10
C CYS A 98 -4.53 0.71 -6.88
N PHE A 99 -3.92 0.66 -5.69
CA PHE A 99 -2.80 1.51 -5.33
C PHE A 99 -1.79 0.71 -4.52
N ALA A 100 -0.52 0.77 -4.91
CA ALA A 100 0.57 0.44 -4.02
C ALA A 100 1.45 1.67 -3.79
N VAL A 101 2.30 1.69 -2.77
CA VAL A 101 3.34 2.70 -2.56
C VAL A 101 4.62 2.02 -2.09
N ALA A 102 5.76 2.33 -2.70
CA ALA A 102 7.07 1.94 -2.15
C ALA A 102 7.63 3.11 -1.34
N TRP A 103 7.80 2.93 -0.04
CA TRP A 103 8.34 3.94 0.86
C TRP A 103 9.72 3.52 1.39
N ILE A 104 10.64 4.46 1.46
CA ILE A 104 11.96 4.28 2.10
C ILE A 104 12.02 5.35 3.18
N SER A 105 12.19 4.92 4.43
CA SER A 105 12.52 5.80 5.56
C SER A 105 14.00 6.16 5.57
#